data_AF-A0A6G9ZDX8-F1
#
_entry.id   AF-A0A6G9ZDX8-F1
#
_cell.length_a   1.000
_cell.length_b   1.000
_cell.length_c   1.000
_cell.angle_alpha   90.00
_cell.angle_beta   90.00
_cell.angle_gamma   90.00
#
_symmetry.space_group_name_H-M   'P 1'
#
loop_
_entity.id
_entity.type
_entity.pdbx_description
1 polymer ?
#
loop_
_entity_poly.entity_id
_entity_poly.type
_entity_poly.pdbx_seq_one_letter_code
_entity_poly.pdbx_strand_id
1 'polypeptide(L)'
;MTVAEPSVSVVPRSPRRLSLVSRNGARAKRRRRSANLPSGPRELSFLVRVSKEEHAEINRLAALAEVTGPRLMREAVLAPEIPVSEAEFRELLHMLFRNQSELQAIVGELRELRRIAEASSAPGGLSEHVEVLAETLAVAQILVQRTGDAVEAVRRW
;
A
#
# COMPACT_ATOMS: atom_id res chain seq x y z
N MET A 1 -39.38 43.83 10.70
CA MET A 1 -39.36 42.99 9.50
C MET A 1 -38.36 41.86 9.76
N THR A 2 -38.88 40.68 10.02
CA THR A 2 -38.14 39.51 10.51
C THR A 2 -37.71 38.68 9.30
N VAL A 3 -36.41 38.52 9.08
CA VAL A 3 -35.88 37.76 7.94
C VAL A 3 -35.81 36.29 8.34
N ALA A 4 -36.48 35.44 7.56
CA ALA A 4 -36.55 34.00 7.74
C ALA A 4 -35.24 33.30 7.32
N GLU A 5 -34.76 32.37 8.14
CA GLU A 5 -33.66 31.46 7.79
C GLU A 5 -34.14 30.37 6.81
N PRO A 6 -33.36 30.02 5.76
CA PRO A 6 -33.67 28.87 4.93
C PRO A 6 -33.14 27.57 5.57
N SER A 7 -34.06 26.64 5.84
CA SER A 7 -33.77 25.29 6.30
C SER A 7 -33.09 24.46 5.20
N VAL A 8 -31.84 24.05 5.42
CA VAL A 8 -31.11 23.14 4.54
C VAL A 8 -31.47 21.70 4.93
N SER A 9 -32.25 21.02 4.09
CA SER A 9 -32.55 19.59 4.26
C SER A 9 -31.32 18.75 3.90
N VAL A 10 -30.69 18.15 4.92
CA VAL A 10 -29.57 17.20 4.72
C VAL A 10 -30.16 15.83 4.40
N VAL A 11 -30.32 15.55 3.10
CA VAL A 11 -30.59 14.19 2.64
C VAL A 11 -29.31 13.35 2.80
N PRO A 12 -29.32 12.24 3.56
CA PRO A 12 -28.13 11.40 3.69
C PRO A 12 -27.84 10.71 2.34
N ARG A 13 -26.71 11.07 1.72
CA ARG A 13 -26.21 10.40 0.52
C ARG A 13 -25.88 8.95 0.87
N SER A 14 -26.55 7.99 0.24
CA SER A 14 -26.25 6.58 0.39
C SER A 14 -24.81 6.27 -0.02
N PRO A 15 -24.10 5.38 0.70
CA PRO A 15 -22.72 5.02 0.36
C PRO A 15 -22.71 4.28 -0.98
N ARG A 16 -21.98 4.82 -1.97
CA ARG A 16 -21.74 4.15 -3.25
C ARG A 16 -21.05 2.81 -2.98
N ARG A 17 -21.70 1.71 -3.38
CA ARG A 17 -21.08 0.38 -3.43
C ARG A 17 -19.85 0.45 -4.35
N LEU A 18 -18.68 0.14 -3.79
CA LEU A 18 -17.44 0.00 -4.54
C LEU A 18 -17.52 -1.30 -5.36
N SER A 19 -17.79 -1.19 -6.66
CA SER A 19 -17.59 -2.30 -7.58
C SER A 19 -16.08 -2.54 -7.75
N LEU A 20 -15.59 -3.63 -7.17
CA LEU A 20 -14.27 -4.17 -7.46
C LEU A 20 -14.21 -4.55 -8.95
N VAL A 21 -13.03 -4.34 -9.54
CA VAL A 21 -12.70 -4.59 -10.96
C VAL A 21 -13.14 -3.50 -11.94
N SER A 22 -12.66 -2.27 -11.72
CA SER A 22 -12.53 -1.33 -12.83
C SER A 22 -11.22 -1.60 -13.58
N ARG A 23 -11.30 -1.87 -14.88
CA ARG A 23 -10.14 -1.81 -15.82
C ARG A 23 -9.41 -0.46 -15.78
N ASN A 24 -9.97 0.55 -15.09
CA ASN A 24 -9.32 1.82 -14.81
C ASN A 24 -8.40 1.81 -13.58
N GLY A 25 -8.35 0.77 -12.75
CA GLY A 25 -7.47 0.72 -11.58
C GLY A 25 -5.99 0.78 -11.96
N ALA A 26 -5.59 0.04 -12.99
CA ALA A 26 -4.23 0.08 -13.55
C ALA A 26 -3.90 1.45 -14.19
N ARG A 27 -4.89 2.06 -14.86
CA ARG A 27 -4.75 3.40 -15.47
C ARG A 27 -4.71 4.52 -14.43
N ALA A 28 -5.43 4.37 -13.33
CA ALA A 28 -5.48 5.29 -12.19
C ALA A 28 -4.20 5.20 -11.35
N LYS A 29 -3.63 4.00 -11.12
CA LYS A 29 -2.28 3.85 -10.53
C LYS A 29 -1.21 4.54 -11.38
N ARG A 30 -1.27 4.42 -12.72
CA ARG A 30 -0.39 5.15 -13.66
C ARG A 30 -0.58 6.67 -13.66
N ARG A 31 -1.75 7.14 -13.21
CA ARG A 31 -2.15 8.56 -13.14
C ARG A 31 -2.02 9.17 -11.75
N ARG A 32 -1.31 8.52 -10.81
CA ARG A 32 -0.62 9.24 -9.72
C ARG A 32 0.53 10.06 -10.31
N ARG A 33 0.17 10.99 -11.21
CA ARG A 33 1.00 12.13 -11.60
C ARG A 33 1.39 12.79 -10.29
N SER A 34 2.68 13.07 -10.15
CA SER A 34 3.24 13.89 -9.09
C SER A 34 2.25 14.99 -8.73
N ALA A 35 1.99 15.20 -7.43
CA ALA A 35 1.35 16.43 -7.00
C ALA A 35 2.01 17.57 -7.77
N ASN A 36 1.21 18.33 -8.52
CA ASN A 36 1.71 19.47 -9.24
C ASN A 36 2.23 20.43 -8.17
N LEU A 37 3.54 20.40 -7.93
CA LEU A 37 4.21 21.52 -7.29
C LEU A 37 3.84 22.76 -8.12
N PRO A 38 3.61 23.92 -7.47
CA PRO A 38 3.14 25.13 -8.16
C PRO A 38 4.09 25.63 -9.27
N SER A 39 5.28 25.04 -9.44
CA SER A 39 6.34 25.46 -10.36
C SER A 39 6.34 24.80 -11.75
N GLY A 40 5.27 24.10 -12.18
CA GLY A 40 5.21 23.58 -13.56
C GLY A 40 6.09 22.34 -13.86
N PRO A 41 6.28 21.99 -15.15
CA PRO A 41 7.08 20.83 -15.56
C PRO A 41 8.57 20.98 -15.20
N ARG A 42 9.30 19.85 -15.15
CA ARG A 42 10.72 19.83 -14.74
C ARG A 42 11.58 20.67 -15.69
N GLU A 43 12.24 21.70 -15.19
CA GLU A 43 13.11 22.58 -15.98
C GLU A 43 14.60 22.15 -15.96
N LEU A 44 15.04 21.48 -14.89
CA LEU A 44 16.45 21.09 -14.68
C LEU A 44 16.59 19.57 -14.49
N SER A 45 17.63 19.00 -15.12
CA SER A 45 18.05 17.61 -14.92
C SER A 45 19.35 17.58 -14.12
N PHE A 46 19.36 16.80 -13.03
CA PHE A 46 20.56 16.57 -12.21
C PHE A 46 21.07 15.16 -12.44
N LEU A 47 22.37 15.02 -12.65
CA LEU A 47 23.05 13.73 -12.77
C LEU A 47 23.82 13.46 -11.48
N VAL A 48 23.45 12.37 -10.80
CA VAL A 48 24.09 11.93 -9.56
C VAL A 48 24.82 10.62 -9.85
N ARG A 49 26.10 10.56 -9.50
CA ARG A 49 26.89 9.33 -9.58
C ARG A 49 26.72 8.57 -8.27
N VAL A 50 26.30 7.31 -8.39
CA VAL A 50 26.13 6.38 -7.27
C VAL A 50 26.93 5.12 -7.54
N SER A 51 27.39 4.46 -6.48
CA SER A 51 28.01 3.13 -6.56
C SER A 51 26.98 2.08 -6.99
N LYS A 52 27.45 0.86 -7.29
CA LYS A 52 26.54 -0.25 -7.66
C LYS A 52 25.67 -0.65 -6.47
N GLU A 53 26.24 -0.64 -5.29
CA GLU A 53 25.62 -0.99 -4.01
C GLU A 53 24.54 0.03 -3.65
N GLU A 54 24.85 1.33 -3.76
CA GLU A 54 23.90 2.42 -3.54
C GLU A 54 22.75 2.37 -4.55
N HIS A 55 23.04 2.11 -5.82
CA HIS A 55 22.02 1.98 -6.84
C HIS A 55 21.07 0.79 -6.56
N ALA A 56 21.60 -0.33 -6.07
CA ALA A 56 20.78 -1.48 -5.67
C ALA A 56 19.87 -1.13 -4.49
N GLU A 57 20.40 -0.43 -3.47
CA GLU A 57 19.63 -0.01 -2.30
C GLU A 57 18.53 0.99 -2.66
N ILE A 58 18.84 2.00 -3.48
CA ILE A 58 17.84 2.97 -3.97
C ILE A 58 16.70 2.26 -4.70
N ASN A 59 17.02 1.28 -5.54
CA ASN A 59 15.99 0.52 -6.27
C ASN A 59 15.15 -0.36 -5.34
N ARG A 60 15.77 -0.97 -4.31
CA ARG A 60 15.05 -1.73 -3.27
C ARG A 60 14.07 -0.84 -2.53
N LEU A 61 14.51 0.31 -2.02
CA LEU A 61 13.66 1.27 -1.30
C LEU A 61 12.56 1.85 -2.20
N ALA A 62 12.87 2.13 -3.47
CA ALA A 62 11.90 2.65 -4.42
C ALA A 62 10.79 1.63 -4.73
N ALA A 63 11.14 0.34 -4.84
CA ALA A 63 10.18 -0.74 -4.99
C ALA A 63 9.24 -0.86 -3.79
N LEU A 64 9.75 -0.71 -2.57
CA LEU A 64 8.94 -0.70 -1.34
C LEU A 64 7.90 0.43 -1.36
N ALA A 65 8.34 1.63 -1.75
CA ALA A 65 7.49 2.81 -1.84
C ALA A 65 6.59 2.86 -3.10
N GLU A 66 6.64 1.85 -3.98
CA GLU A 66 5.96 1.83 -5.29
C GLU A 66 6.27 3.05 -6.17
N VAL A 67 7.52 3.53 -6.15
CA VAL A 67 8.00 4.66 -6.97
C VAL A 67 9.26 4.28 -7.77
N THR A 68 9.66 5.13 -8.70
CA THR A 68 10.95 4.97 -9.41
C THR A 68 12.11 5.52 -8.57
N GLY A 69 13.31 4.95 -8.66
CA GLY A 69 14.50 5.44 -7.95
C GLY A 69 14.72 6.96 -8.01
N PRO A 70 14.68 7.61 -9.19
CA PRO A 70 14.81 9.07 -9.29
C PRO A 70 13.70 9.85 -8.58
N ARG A 71 12.50 9.27 -8.50
CA ARG A 71 11.37 9.88 -7.77
C ARG A 71 11.58 9.77 -6.27
N LEU A 72 12.04 8.62 -5.79
CA LEU A 72 12.40 8.43 -4.39
C LEU A 72 13.46 9.45 -3.95
N MET A 73 14.56 9.59 -4.71
CA MET A 73 15.62 10.55 -4.37
C MET A 73 15.10 11.99 -4.28
N ARG A 74 14.24 12.39 -5.22
CA ARG A 74 13.62 13.72 -5.18
C ARG A 74 12.73 13.90 -3.95
N GLU A 75 11.87 12.93 -3.68
CA GLU A 75 10.96 12.97 -2.53
C GLU A 75 11.74 12.99 -1.21
N ALA A 76 12.86 12.27 -1.12
CA ALA A 76 13.74 12.28 0.05
C ALA A 76 14.42 13.65 0.26
N VAL A 77 14.90 14.31 -0.80
CA VAL A 77 15.52 15.65 -0.71
C VAL A 77 14.50 16.73 -0.34
N LEU A 78 13.26 16.60 -0.82
CA LEU A 78 12.18 17.55 -0.54
C LEU A 78 11.38 17.21 0.71
N ALA A 79 11.63 16.05 1.32
CA ALA A 79 10.95 15.67 2.54
C ALA A 79 11.37 16.66 3.63
N PRO A 80 10.41 17.22 4.39
CA PRO A 80 10.78 17.87 5.63
C PRO A 80 11.56 16.85 6.47
N GLU A 81 12.62 17.32 7.14
CA GLU A 81 13.32 16.57 8.18
C GLU A 81 12.27 15.84 9.03
N ILE A 82 12.38 14.51 9.15
CA ILE A 82 11.32 13.56 9.54
C ILE A 82 10.25 14.28 10.37
N PRO A 83 9.05 14.56 9.83
CA PRO A 83 8.08 15.46 10.47
C PRO A 83 7.38 14.80 11.67
N VAL A 84 8.04 13.81 12.26
CA VAL A 84 7.53 12.84 13.22
C VAL A 84 8.50 12.86 14.39
N SER A 85 7.99 13.14 15.58
CA SER A 85 8.77 13.05 16.81
C SER A 85 9.30 11.63 17.01
N GLU A 86 10.36 11.47 17.80
CA GLU A 86 10.94 10.14 18.09
C GLU A 86 9.90 9.16 18.67
N ALA A 87 8.99 9.66 19.53
CA ALA A 87 7.92 8.87 20.10
C ALA A 87 6.92 8.37 19.04
N GLU A 88 6.50 9.26 18.13
CA GLU A 88 5.62 8.90 17.02
C GLU A 88 6.29 7.94 16.04
N PHE A 89 7.60 8.10 15.80
CA PHE A 89 8.35 7.17 14.97
C PHE A 89 8.38 5.77 15.58
N ARG A 90 8.69 5.64 16.88
CA ARG A 90 8.65 4.35 17.58
C ARG A 90 7.27 3.71 17.54
N GLU A 91 6.21 4.50 17.68
CA GLU A 91 4.83 4.00 17.55
C GLU A 91 4.54 3.48 16.14
N LEU A 92 4.95 4.21 15.10
CA LEU A 92 4.81 3.74 13.71
C LEU A 92 5.57 2.44 13.46
N LEU A 93 6.74 2.26 14.08
CA LEU A 93 7.48 0.99 14.02
C LEU A 93 6.73 -0.14 14.71
N HIS A 94 6.21 0.09 15.91
CA HIS A 94 5.39 -0.91 16.61
C HIS A 94 4.16 -1.31 15.79
N MET A 95 3.47 -0.33 15.19
CA MET A 95 2.36 -0.59 14.29
C MET A 95 2.79 -1.43 13.09
N LEU A 96 3.96 -1.17 12.50
CA LEU A 96 4.48 -1.97 11.39
C LEU A 96 4.73 -3.43 11.79
N PHE A 97 5.40 -3.68 12.91
CA PHE A 97 5.63 -5.04 13.43
C PHE A 97 4.33 -5.77 13.78
N ARG A 98 3.38 -5.05 14.36
CA ARG A 98 2.05 -5.57 14.66
C ARG A 98 1.33 -5.98 13.39
N ASN A 99 1.29 -5.11 12.39
CA ASN A 99 0.66 -5.39 11.10
C ASN A 99 1.31 -6.60 10.40
N GLN A 100 2.64 -6.72 10.45
CA GLN A 100 3.34 -7.89 9.91
C GLN A 100 2.88 -9.18 10.62
N SER A 101 2.80 -9.16 11.95
CA SER A 101 2.40 -10.32 12.75
C SER A 101 0.94 -10.71 12.49
N GLU A 102 0.04 -9.73 12.42
CA GLU A 102 -1.39 -9.96 12.11
C GLU A 102 -1.56 -10.53 10.70
N LEU A 103 -0.83 -10.02 9.71
CA LEU A 103 -0.86 -10.56 8.34
C LEU A 103 -0.32 -12.00 8.27
N GLN A 104 0.70 -12.34 9.05
CA GLN A 104 1.21 -13.71 9.14
C GLN A 104 0.16 -14.66 9.75
N ALA A 105 -0.56 -14.23 10.77
CA ALA A 105 -1.66 -15.01 11.35
C ALA A 105 -2.77 -15.29 10.32
N ILE A 106 -3.20 -14.25 9.59
CA ILE A 106 -4.20 -14.38 8.51
C ILE A 106 -3.72 -15.37 7.43
N VAL A 107 -2.44 -15.30 7.03
CA VAL A 107 -1.87 -16.27 6.06
C VAL A 107 -1.92 -17.70 6.61
N GLY A 108 -1.68 -17.88 7.91
CA GLY A 108 -1.82 -19.17 8.59
C GLY A 108 -3.24 -19.72 8.50
N GLU A 109 -4.23 -18.90 8.87
CA GLU A 109 -5.65 -19.26 8.82
C GLU A 109 -6.11 -19.59 7.39
N LEU A 110 -5.72 -18.77 6.40
CA LEU A 110 -6.06 -19.00 4.98
C LEU A 110 -5.45 -20.31 4.45
N ARG A 111 -4.25 -20.69 4.88
CA ARG A 111 -3.64 -21.98 4.50
C ARG A 111 -4.42 -23.16 5.04
N GLU A 112 -4.87 -23.08 6.29
CA GLU A 112 -5.64 -24.15 6.89
C GLU A 112 -7.02 -24.29 6.24
N LEU A 113 -7.71 -23.17 5.99
CA LEU A 113 -8.98 -23.16 5.26
C LEU A 113 -8.85 -23.77 3.86
N ARG A 114 -7.78 -23.42 3.14
CA ARG A 114 -7.51 -24.01 1.82
C ARG A 114 -7.30 -25.52 1.92
N ARG A 115 -6.52 -26.00 2.89
CA ARG A 115 -6.30 -27.44 3.11
C ARG A 115 -7.61 -28.18 3.40
N ILE A 116 -8.46 -27.61 4.25
CA ILE A 116 -9.78 -28.19 4.57
C ILE A 116 -10.66 -28.24 3.30
N ALA A 117 -10.67 -27.18 2.50
CA ALA A 117 -11.45 -27.13 1.26
C ALA A 117 -10.95 -28.17 0.22
N GLU A 118 -9.63 -28.33 0.07
CA GLU A 118 -9.01 -29.35 -0.79
C GLU A 118 -9.38 -30.77 -0.31
N ALA A 119 -9.30 -31.03 1.00
CA ALA A 119 -9.69 -32.32 1.59
C ALA A 119 -11.20 -32.63 1.45
N SER A 120 -12.04 -31.60 1.34
CA SER A 120 -13.50 -31.72 1.23
C SER A 120 -14.00 -31.80 -0.22
N SER A 121 -13.11 -31.89 -1.21
CA SER A 121 -13.44 -31.88 -2.64
C SER A 121 -13.98 -33.24 -3.12
N ALA A 122 -15.16 -33.62 -2.62
CA ALA A 122 -16.04 -34.61 -3.24
C ALA A 122 -16.90 -33.95 -4.34
N PRO A 123 -17.50 -34.71 -5.29
CA PRO A 123 -18.37 -34.15 -6.32
C PRO A 123 -19.58 -33.46 -5.66
N GLY A 124 -19.61 -32.12 -5.69
CA GLY A 124 -20.59 -31.26 -4.99
C GLY A 124 -20.04 -30.42 -3.82
N GLY A 125 -18.74 -30.52 -3.51
CA GLY A 125 -18.08 -29.78 -2.43
C GLY A 125 -17.55 -28.38 -2.79
N LEU A 126 -16.78 -27.79 -1.87
CA LEU A 126 -16.24 -26.41 -1.89
C LEU A 126 -15.18 -26.11 -3.00
N SER A 127 -15.18 -26.82 -4.13
CA SER A 127 -14.12 -26.68 -5.14
C SER A 127 -14.00 -25.27 -5.73
N GLU A 128 -15.11 -24.55 -5.91
CA GLU A 128 -15.11 -23.13 -6.33
C GLU A 128 -14.40 -22.20 -5.34
N HIS A 129 -14.37 -22.56 -4.06
CA HIS A 129 -13.72 -21.76 -3.02
C HIS A 129 -12.22 -22.00 -2.93
N VAL A 130 -11.72 -23.14 -3.43
CA VAL A 130 -10.29 -23.46 -3.40
C VAL A 130 -9.49 -22.46 -4.24
N GLU A 131 -9.98 -22.12 -5.43
CA GLU A 131 -9.32 -21.14 -6.31
C GLU A 131 -9.32 -19.74 -5.69
N VAL A 132 -10.46 -19.28 -5.17
CA VAL A 132 -10.57 -17.98 -4.48
C VAL A 132 -9.66 -17.91 -3.25
N LEU A 133 -9.57 -18.98 -2.46
CA LEU A 133 -8.66 -19.06 -1.32
C LEU A 133 -7.19 -19.05 -1.75
N ALA A 134 -6.85 -19.71 -2.85
CA ALA A 134 -5.50 -19.70 -3.40
C ALA A 134 -5.08 -18.28 -3.87
N GLU A 135 -5.95 -17.57 -4.58
CA GLU A 135 -5.72 -16.18 -4.98
C GLU A 135 -5.57 -15.25 -3.78
N THR A 136 -6.48 -15.37 -2.80
CA THR A 136 -6.47 -14.56 -1.58
C THR A 136 -5.19 -14.81 -0.78
N LEU A 137 -4.78 -16.08 -0.65
CA LEU A 137 -3.54 -16.46 0.01
C LEU A 137 -2.31 -15.88 -0.70
N ALA A 138 -2.29 -15.88 -2.04
CA ALA A 138 -1.19 -15.29 -2.81
C ALA A 138 -1.07 -13.77 -2.56
N VAL A 139 -2.20 -13.05 -2.53
CA VAL A 139 -2.22 -11.61 -2.21
C VAL A 139 -1.73 -11.37 -0.79
N ALA A 140 -2.21 -12.15 0.19
CA ALA A 140 -1.80 -12.03 1.58
C ALA A 140 -0.29 -12.29 1.76
N GLN A 141 0.27 -13.27 1.06
CA GLN A 141 1.72 -13.55 1.07
C GLN A 141 2.53 -12.39 0.49
N ILE A 142 2.08 -11.76 -0.59
CA ILE A 142 2.73 -10.57 -1.15
C ILE A 142 2.75 -9.44 -0.12
N LEU A 143 1.63 -9.22 0.59
CA LEU A 143 1.54 -8.18 1.63
C LEU A 143 2.47 -8.49 2.81
N VAL A 144 2.50 -9.73 3.29
CA VAL A 144 3.44 -10.15 4.34
C VAL A 144 4.88 -9.90 3.91
N GLN A 145 5.27 -10.32 2.70
CA GLN A 145 6.61 -10.14 2.19
C GLN A 145 6.99 -8.65 2.16
N ARG A 146 6.10 -7.79 1.65
CA ARG A 146 6.33 -6.35 1.60
C ARG A 146 6.47 -5.71 2.98
N THR A 147 5.64 -6.11 3.95
CA THR A 147 5.78 -5.63 5.33
C THR A 147 7.08 -6.11 5.97
N GLY A 148 7.49 -7.35 5.69
CA GLY A 148 8.78 -7.88 6.14
C GLY A 148 9.97 -7.13 5.53
N ASP A 149 9.93 -6.84 4.23
CA ASP A 149 10.98 -6.06 3.58
C ASP A 149 11.07 -4.62 4.11
N ALA A 150 9.93 -4.02 4.47
CA ALA A 150 9.89 -2.71 5.13
C ALA A 150 10.47 -2.75 6.54
N VAL A 151 10.15 -3.78 7.33
CA VAL A 151 10.74 -4.03 8.66
C VAL A 151 12.26 -4.19 8.58
N GLU A 152 12.73 -4.98 7.62
CA GLU A 152 14.17 -5.18 7.41
C GLU A 152 14.87 -3.90 6.92
N ALA A 153 14.21 -3.07 6.13
CA ALA A 153 14.74 -1.77 5.72
C ALA A 153 14.92 -0.84 6.92
N VAL A 154 13.92 -0.76 7.81
CA VAL A 154 14.01 0.03 9.04
C VAL A 154 15.11 -0.49 9.95
N ARG A 155 15.22 -1.82 10.17
CA ARG A 155 16.21 -2.40 11.08
C ARG A 155 17.67 -2.10 10.73
N ARG A 156 17.94 -1.77 9.46
CA ARG A 156 19.29 -1.45 8.97
C ARG A 156 19.68 0.01 9.21
N TRP A 157 18.72 0.87 9.54
CA TRP A 157 18.93 2.28 9.87
C TRP A 157 19.12 2.42 11.39
#